data_AF-A0A519XIF0-F1
#
_entry.id   AF-A0A519XIF0-F1
#
_cell.length_a   1.000
_cell.length_b   1.000
_cell.length_c   1.000
_cell.angle_alpha   90.00
_cell.angle_beta   90.00
_cell.angle_gamma   90.00
#
_symmetry.space_group_name_H-M   'P 1'
#
loop_
_entity.id
_entity.type
_entity.pdbx_description
1 polymer ?
#
loop_
_entity_poly.entity_id
_entity_poly.type
_entity_poly.pdbx_seq_one_letter_code
_entity_poly.pdbx_strand_id
1 'polypeptide(L)'
;VSAESNVLKKKFKYPARGAILDRTGKVIVQNEPVYDLMVIPNEVKSFDTLTLANALEISLADARKFMRKARAKSPYQATPFVKQISVQSYARLQEIMYRFPGFSTQDRTIRHYPDSLGGLLFGYVKEVSQVDIDKSENYYRSGDYIGKSGLERSYEEVLRGERGVVNTIYDVHNVPQGSYADGKYDINAVSGERLISGIDIQVQRLGEELMKNKVGAIVAIEPSSGEIISMVSSPGYDPNLLVGKDQGNHYMDLIGNPYRPSYPRAIQGYYPPGSAFKPIDALIGLQEGVIDPNTTFFCPHYYQAGNRRIKCEHFDGSISLRKGIARSCNTYFCYVFQKLITKNGMKNQRQT
;
A
#
# COMPACT_ATOMS: atom_id res chain seq x y z
N VAL A 1 10.88 -29.34 33.15
CA VAL A 1 9.76 -28.81 32.34
C VAL A 1 8.49 -29.09 33.12
N SER A 2 7.93 -28.07 33.78
CA SER A 2 6.79 -28.22 34.71
C SER A 2 5.53 -28.65 33.96
N ALA A 3 4.77 -29.58 34.56
CA ALA A 3 3.50 -30.10 34.06
C ALA A 3 2.43 -29.01 33.81
N GLU A 4 2.61 -27.80 34.35
CA GLU A 4 1.73 -26.65 34.11
C GLU A 4 1.80 -26.12 32.67
N SER A 5 2.90 -26.32 31.93
CA SER A 5 3.04 -25.74 30.58
C SER A 5 2.26 -26.50 29.50
N ASN A 6 1.82 -27.74 29.78
CA ASN A 6 1.08 -28.56 28.82
C ASN A 6 -0.41 -28.21 28.72
N VAL A 7 -0.93 -27.43 29.65
CA VAL A 7 -2.37 -27.18 29.81
C VAL A 7 -2.81 -25.85 29.17
N LEU A 8 -1.88 -24.90 28.97
CA LEU A 8 -2.23 -23.51 28.64
C LEU A 8 -1.81 -23.15 27.21
N LYS A 9 -2.79 -23.00 26.30
CA LYS A 9 -2.54 -22.60 24.91
C LYS A 9 -3.02 -21.16 24.68
N LYS A 10 -2.18 -20.36 24.02
CA LYS A 10 -2.52 -18.98 23.62
C LYS A 10 -3.26 -18.98 22.30
N LYS A 11 -4.49 -18.47 22.27
CA LYS A 11 -5.27 -18.20 21.06
C LYS A 11 -5.22 -16.71 20.76
N PHE A 12 -4.62 -16.35 19.64
CA PHE A 12 -4.56 -14.97 19.18
C PHE A 12 -5.88 -14.53 18.56
N LYS A 13 -6.36 -13.36 18.94
CA LYS A 13 -7.47 -12.64 18.29
C LYS A 13 -6.88 -11.51 17.46
N TYR A 14 -7.06 -11.58 16.15
CA TYR A 14 -6.55 -10.57 15.23
C TYR A 14 -7.54 -9.41 15.12
N PRO A 15 -7.09 -8.17 15.33
CA PRO A 15 -7.95 -7.01 15.16
C PRO A 15 -8.26 -6.79 13.68
N ALA A 16 -9.41 -6.18 13.41
CA ALA A 16 -9.67 -5.61 12.10
C ALA A 16 -8.76 -4.38 11.91
N ARG A 17 -8.25 -4.20 10.69
CA ARG A 17 -7.48 -2.99 10.36
C ARG A 17 -8.38 -1.77 10.31
N GLY A 18 -7.84 -0.59 10.60
CA GLY A 18 -8.56 0.67 10.44
C GLY A 18 -9.08 0.88 9.03
N ALA A 19 -10.34 1.26 8.87
CA ALA A 19 -10.87 1.64 7.55
C ALA A 19 -10.21 2.95 7.07
N ILE A 20 -10.07 3.11 5.75
CA ILE A 20 -9.62 4.36 5.14
C ILE A 20 -10.83 5.03 4.50
N LEU A 21 -11.02 6.31 4.86
CA LEU A 21 -12.10 7.15 4.40
C LEU A 21 -11.54 8.24 3.48
N ASP A 22 -12.36 8.66 2.52
CA ASP A 22 -12.12 9.85 1.73
C ASP A 22 -12.41 11.13 2.55
N ARG A 23 -12.14 12.30 1.96
CA ARG A 23 -12.32 13.59 2.63
C ARG A 23 -13.77 13.92 2.99
N THR A 24 -14.73 13.22 2.39
CA THR A 24 -16.17 13.36 2.66
C THR A 24 -16.69 12.37 3.70
N GLY A 25 -15.83 11.46 4.16
CA GLY A 25 -16.20 10.39 5.09
C GLY A 25 -16.72 9.12 4.42
N LYS A 26 -16.68 9.01 3.08
CA LYS A 26 -17.00 7.75 2.38
C LYS A 26 -15.88 6.74 2.63
N VAL A 27 -16.25 5.53 2.99
CA VAL A 27 -15.28 4.43 3.13
C VAL A 27 -14.79 3.99 1.75
N ILE A 28 -13.47 4.04 1.55
CA ILE A 28 -12.80 3.71 0.28
C ILE A 28 -11.86 2.51 0.40
N VAL A 29 -11.43 2.19 1.62
CA VAL A 29 -10.78 0.92 1.95
C VAL A 29 -11.43 0.34 3.19
N GLN A 30 -11.97 -0.86 3.06
CA GLN A 30 -12.66 -1.56 4.15
C GLN A 30 -12.07 -2.95 4.35
N ASN A 31 -12.64 -3.69 5.29
CA ASN A 31 -12.26 -5.07 5.55
C ASN A 31 -13.42 -6.01 5.25
N GLU A 32 -13.11 -7.16 4.70
CA GLU A 32 -14.04 -8.27 4.56
C GLU A 32 -13.64 -9.42 5.51
N PRO A 33 -14.61 -10.05 6.17
CA PRO A 33 -14.35 -11.21 7.01
C PRO A 33 -13.97 -12.40 6.14
N VAL A 34 -12.88 -13.05 6.51
CA VAL A 34 -12.46 -14.34 5.96
C VAL A 34 -12.01 -15.24 7.08
N TYR A 35 -11.87 -16.53 6.80
CA TYR A 35 -11.49 -17.49 7.82
C TYR A 35 -10.24 -18.26 7.38
N ASP A 36 -9.41 -18.64 8.33
CA ASP A 36 -8.37 -19.65 8.09
C ASP A 36 -8.87 -20.98 8.67
N LEU A 37 -8.86 -22.04 7.86
CA LEU A 37 -9.02 -23.39 8.37
C LEU A 37 -7.66 -23.86 8.89
N MET A 38 -7.58 -24.13 10.18
CA MET A 38 -6.41 -24.60 10.90
C MET A 38 -6.50 -26.12 11.13
N VAL A 39 -5.35 -26.79 11.17
CA VAL A 39 -5.26 -28.23 11.46
C VAL A 39 -4.16 -28.52 12.47
N ILE A 40 -4.45 -29.40 13.42
CA ILE A 40 -3.47 -30.02 14.33
C ILE A 40 -3.33 -31.49 13.91
N PRO A 41 -2.27 -31.86 13.16
CA PRO A 41 -2.25 -33.16 12.49
C PRO A 41 -2.35 -34.39 13.40
N ASN A 42 -1.90 -34.30 14.65
CA ASN A 42 -1.99 -35.40 15.62
C ASN A 42 -3.41 -35.60 16.19
N GLU A 43 -4.28 -34.60 16.08
CA GLU A 43 -5.69 -34.68 16.50
C GLU A 43 -6.62 -35.15 15.36
N VAL A 44 -6.09 -35.21 14.13
CA VAL A 44 -6.85 -35.60 12.95
C VAL A 44 -7.08 -37.10 12.93
N LYS A 45 -8.35 -37.49 13.06
CA LYS A 45 -8.83 -38.87 12.84
C LYS A 45 -9.05 -39.14 11.35
N SER A 46 -9.33 -40.38 10.97
CA SER A 46 -9.75 -40.68 9.59
C SER A 46 -11.00 -39.86 9.24
N PHE A 47 -10.96 -39.14 8.11
CA PHE A 47 -12.03 -38.23 7.70
C PHE A 47 -12.27 -38.31 6.18
N ASP A 48 -13.47 -37.91 5.77
CA ASP A 48 -13.86 -37.84 4.37
C ASP A 48 -13.20 -36.64 3.67
N THR A 49 -12.08 -36.91 3.01
CA THR A 49 -11.31 -35.87 2.30
C THR A 49 -12.09 -35.26 1.13
N LEU A 50 -13.00 -36.01 0.50
CA LEU A 50 -13.81 -35.51 -0.63
C LEU A 50 -14.82 -34.49 -0.14
N THR A 51 -15.54 -34.80 0.93
CA THR A 51 -16.50 -33.87 1.53
C THR A 51 -15.80 -32.58 1.98
N LEU A 52 -14.62 -32.67 2.62
CA LEU A 52 -13.85 -31.49 3.01
C LEU A 52 -13.40 -30.65 1.81
N ALA A 53 -12.88 -31.31 0.76
CA ALA A 53 -12.40 -30.64 -0.44
C ALA A 53 -13.53 -29.90 -1.16
N ASN A 54 -14.72 -30.50 -1.26
CA ASN A 54 -15.90 -29.89 -1.87
C ASN A 54 -16.39 -28.66 -1.08
N ALA A 55 -16.44 -28.74 0.26
CA ALA A 55 -16.87 -27.62 1.09
C ALA A 55 -15.94 -26.39 0.92
N LEU A 56 -14.64 -26.66 0.80
CA LEU A 56 -13.57 -25.67 0.64
C LEU A 56 -13.34 -25.20 -0.80
N GLU A 57 -14.01 -25.82 -1.78
CA GLU A 57 -13.79 -25.58 -3.22
C GLU A 57 -12.33 -25.79 -3.65
N ILE A 58 -11.68 -26.85 -3.14
CA ILE A 58 -10.31 -27.23 -3.51
C ILE A 58 -10.26 -28.62 -4.14
N SER A 59 -9.18 -28.91 -4.86
CA SER A 59 -8.97 -30.26 -5.39
C SER A 59 -8.62 -31.25 -4.28
N LEU A 60 -8.98 -32.53 -4.47
CA LEU A 60 -8.53 -33.63 -3.60
C LEU A 60 -7.00 -33.71 -3.49
N ALA A 61 -6.29 -33.42 -4.59
CA ALA A 61 -4.84 -33.40 -4.63
C ALA A 61 -4.27 -32.30 -3.72
N ASP A 62 -4.87 -31.12 -3.72
CA ASP A 62 -4.48 -30.01 -2.84
C ASP A 62 -4.77 -30.31 -1.37
N ALA A 63 -5.95 -30.86 -1.06
CA ALA A 63 -6.28 -31.26 0.32
C ALA A 63 -5.23 -32.25 0.90
N ARG A 64 -4.85 -33.27 0.13
CA ARG A 64 -3.79 -34.23 0.51
C ARG A 64 -2.42 -33.56 0.64
N LYS A 65 -2.08 -32.67 -0.29
CA LYS A 65 -0.84 -31.88 -0.28
C LYS A 65 -0.75 -30.98 0.95
N PHE A 66 -1.83 -30.30 1.32
CA PHE A 66 -1.92 -29.46 2.51
C PHE A 66 -1.76 -30.28 3.79
N MET A 67 -2.41 -31.45 3.88
CA MET A 67 -2.22 -32.35 5.02
C MET A 67 -0.77 -32.81 5.18
N ARG A 68 -0.11 -33.17 4.08
CA ARG A 68 1.31 -33.55 4.09
C ARG A 68 2.21 -32.39 4.54
N LYS A 69 1.95 -31.17 4.04
CA LYS A 69 2.68 -29.97 4.45
C LYS A 69 2.49 -29.65 5.94
N ALA A 70 1.26 -29.75 6.44
CA ALA A 70 0.95 -29.53 7.85
C ALA A 70 1.71 -30.51 8.75
N ARG A 71 1.67 -31.81 8.43
CA ARG A 71 2.42 -32.86 9.15
C ARG A 71 3.92 -32.63 9.15
N ALA A 72 4.48 -32.21 8.02
CA ALA A 72 5.91 -31.92 7.89
C ALA A 72 6.34 -30.69 8.70
N LYS A 73 5.45 -29.70 8.86
CA LYS A 73 5.74 -28.49 9.64
C LYS A 73 5.69 -28.75 11.14
N SER A 74 4.61 -29.36 11.63
CA SER A 74 4.52 -29.80 13.03
C SER A 74 3.34 -30.76 13.22
N PRO A 75 3.52 -31.92 13.87
CA PRO A 75 2.40 -32.80 14.20
C PRO A 75 1.52 -32.25 15.33
N TYR A 76 2.05 -31.41 16.22
CA TYR A 76 1.38 -30.98 17.45
C TYR A 76 0.91 -29.52 17.45
N GLN A 77 1.43 -28.68 16.55
CA GLN A 77 1.03 -27.28 16.46
C GLN A 77 -0.08 -27.08 15.43
N ALA A 78 -0.99 -26.15 15.73
CA ALA A 78 -2.00 -25.71 14.77
C ALA A 78 -1.31 -25.00 13.59
N THR A 79 -1.55 -25.49 12.39
CA THR A 79 -1.01 -24.89 11.15
C THR A 79 -2.15 -24.55 10.19
N PRO A 80 -2.04 -23.46 9.41
CA PRO A 80 -3.05 -23.16 8.41
C PRO A 80 -3.12 -24.27 7.36
N PHE A 81 -4.30 -24.90 7.25
CA PHE A 81 -4.62 -25.88 6.23
C PHE A 81 -5.02 -25.20 4.92
N VAL A 82 -5.97 -24.26 5.01
CA VAL A 82 -6.38 -23.36 3.92
C VAL A 82 -6.56 -21.98 4.53
N LYS A 83 -5.88 -20.98 3.96
CA LYS A 83 -6.00 -19.57 4.38
C LYS A 83 -7.14 -18.87 3.64
N GLN A 84 -7.73 -17.85 4.25
CA GLN A 84 -8.66 -16.90 3.61
C GLN A 84 -9.81 -17.59 2.85
N ILE A 85 -10.52 -18.52 3.50
CA ILE A 85 -11.78 -19.06 2.98
C ILE A 85 -12.87 -17.98 3.06
N SER A 86 -13.69 -17.91 2.02
CA SER A 86 -14.81 -16.97 1.95
C SER A 86 -15.87 -17.30 2.99
N VAL A 87 -16.73 -16.33 3.29
CA VAL A 87 -17.87 -16.51 4.19
C VAL A 87 -18.79 -17.65 3.70
N GLN A 88 -18.97 -17.79 2.39
CA GLN A 88 -19.79 -18.84 1.79
C GLN A 88 -19.17 -20.23 1.99
N SER A 89 -17.86 -20.39 1.76
CA SER A 89 -17.16 -21.65 2.01
C SER A 89 -17.10 -21.99 3.49
N TYR A 90 -16.93 -20.97 4.35
CA TYR A 90 -16.99 -21.14 5.80
C TYR A 90 -18.37 -21.63 6.26
N ALA A 91 -19.47 -21.05 5.76
CA ALA A 91 -20.83 -21.47 6.12
C ALA A 91 -21.07 -22.95 5.81
N ARG A 92 -20.72 -23.39 4.59
CA ARG A 92 -20.82 -24.82 4.20
C ARG A 92 -19.93 -25.72 5.07
N LEU A 93 -18.72 -25.26 5.37
CA LEU A 93 -17.80 -26.01 6.22
C LEU A 93 -18.35 -26.15 7.65
N GLN A 94 -18.91 -25.08 8.21
CA GLN A 94 -19.40 -25.01 9.59
C GLN A 94 -20.46 -26.08 9.87
N GLU A 95 -21.36 -26.36 8.93
CA GLU A 95 -22.40 -27.40 9.05
C GLU A 95 -21.81 -28.80 9.25
N ILE A 96 -20.63 -29.06 8.70
CA ILE A 96 -19.97 -30.37 8.70
C ILE A 96 -18.74 -30.43 9.59
N MET A 97 -18.35 -29.34 10.27
CA MET A 97 -17.11 -29.24 11.06
C MET A 97 -16.99 -30.33 12.13
N TYR A 98 -18.10 -30.78 12.72
CA TYR A 98 -18.11 -31.85 13.72
C TYR A 98 -17.54 -33.18 13.20
N ARG A 99 -17.54 -33.39 11.87
CA ARG A 99 -17.00 -34.57 11.20
C ARG A 99 -15.48 -34.54 11.04
N PHE A 100 -14.83 -33.40 11.33
CA PHE A 100 -13.40 -33.19 11.12
C PHE A 100 -12.66 -32.87 12.44
N PRO A 101 -12.54 -33.83 13.37
CA PRO A 101 -11.70 -33.66 14.56
C PRO A 101 -10.27 -33.25 14.18
N GLY A 102 -9.68 -32.33 14.97
CA GLY A 102 -8.36 -31.77 14.71
C GLY A 102 -8.33 -30.58 13.74
N PHE A 103 -9.48 -30.21 13.16
CA PHE A 103 -9.65 -28.98 12.39
C PHE A 103 -10.38 -27.91 13.21
N SER A 104 -10.00 -26.66 13.03
CA SER A 104 -10.65 -25.50 13.67
C SER A 104 -10.55 -24.28 12.78
N THR A 105 -11.42 -23.29 12.97
CA THR A 105 -11.37 -22.04 12.20
C THR A 105 -10.79 -20.91 13.04
N GLN A 106 -10.11 -20.01 12.35
CA GLN A 106 -9.60 -18.77 12.91
C GLN A 106 -10.13 -17.58 12.12
N ASP A 107 -10.74 -16.65 12.83
CA ASP A 107 -11.29 -15.42 12.23
C ASP A 107 -10.14 -14.53 11.74
N ARG A 108 -10.31 -14.02 10.53
CA ARG A 108 -9.37 -13.13 9.85
C ARG A 108 -10.14 -12.05 9.11
N THR A 109 -9.42 -11.04 8.67
CA THR A 109 -9.95 -10.03 7.77
C THR A 109 -8.96 -9.78 6.65
N ILE A 110 -9.47 -9.52 5.45
CA ILE A 110 -8.68 -9.04 4.32
C ILE A 110 -9.18 -7.66 3.91
N ARG A 111 -8.32 -6.89 3.24
CA ARG A 111 -8.73 -5.61 2.66
C ARG A 111 -9.69 -5.82 1.51
N HIS A 112 -10.63 -4.91 1.34
CA HIS A 112 -11.48 -4.80 0.18
C HIS A 112 -11.53 -3.35 -0.27
N TYR A 113 -11.45 -3.14 -1.58
CA TYR A 113 -11.40 -1.83 -2.21
C TYR A 113 -12.64 -1.67 -3.10
N PRO A 114 -13.75 -1.09 -2.60
CA PRO A 114 -15.04 -1.07 -3.28
C PRO A 114 -15.01 -0.46 -4.68
N ASP A 115 -14.15 0.56 -4.85
CA ASP A 115 -14.06 1.31 -6.10
C ASP A 115 -13.01 0.72 -7.09
N SER A 116 -12.17 -0.25 -6.67
CA SER A 116 -11.04 -0.81 -7.44
C SER A 116 -10.04 0.24 -7.96
N LEU A 117 -9.86 1.35 -7.22
CA LEU A 117 -8.98 2.47 -7.58
C LEU A 117 -7.81 2.60 -6.60
N GLY A 118 -6.81 3.39 -6.98
CA GLY A 118 -5.78 3.87 -6.05
C GLY A 118 -4.82 2.79 -5.58
N GLY A 119 -4.56 1.74 -6.37
CA GLY A 119 -3.72 0.62 -5.95
C GLY A 119 -2.33 1.03 -5.46
N LEU A 120 -1.69 2.02 -6.09
CA LEU A 120 -0.40 2.58 -5.65
C LEU A 120 -0.52 3.57 -4.49
N LEU A 121 -1.65 4.27 -4.40
CA LEU A 121 -1.95 5.25 -3.35
C LEU A 121 -2.17 4.54 -2.01
N PHE A 122 -3.11 3.61 -1.96
CA PHE A 122 -3.41 2.84 -0.75
C PHE A 122 -2.31 1.83 -0.46
N GLY A 123 -1.75 1.23 -1.50
CA GLY A 123 -0.79 0.15 -1.39
C GLY A 123 -1.47 -1.20 -1.12
N TYR A 124 -0.70 -2.16 -0.61
CA TYR A 124 -1.22 -3.50 -0.33
C TYR A 124 -0.63 -4.04 0.97
N VAL A 125 -1.31 -5.05 1.51
CA VAL A 125 -0.93 -5.79 2.71
C VAL A 125 -0.44 -7.17 2.30
N LYS A 126 0.64 -7.67 2.92
CA LYS A 126 1.17 -9.02 2.65
C LYS A 126 1.56 -9.70 3.96
N GLU A 127 1.61 -11.03 3.95
CA GLU A 127 2.19 -11.80 5.05
C GLU A 127 3.63 -11.33 5.33
N VAL A 128 3.96 -11.23 6.62
CA VAL A 128 5.29 -10.80 7.08
C VAL A 128 6.37 -11.78 6.64
N SER A 129 7.49 -11.22 6.19
CA SER A 129 8.74 -11.94 5.97
C SER A 129 9.56 -12.00 7.24
N GLN A 130 10.61 -12.83 7.26
CA GLN A 130 11.53 -12.90 8.41
C GLN A 130 12.12 -11.52 8.75
N VAL A 131 12.47 -10.73 7.72
CA VAL A 131 13.01 -9.38 7.88
C VAL A 131 12.00 -8.44 8.57
N ASP A 132 10.70 -8.59 8.29
CA ASP A 132 9.68 -7.78 8.96
C ASP A 132 9.53 -8.18 10.43
N ILE A 133 9.61 -9.48 10.73
CA ILE A 133 9.54 -10.01 12.09
C ILE A 133 10.72 -9.46 12.92
N ASP A 134 11.93 -9.58 12.39
CA ASP A 134 13.16 -9.17 13.07
C ASP A 134 13.16 -7.66 13.38
N LYS A 135 12.60 -6.85 12.48
CA LYS A 135 12.47 -5.38 12.65
C LYS A 135 11.32 -4.97 13.57
N SER A 136 10.40 -5.87 13.89
CA SER A 136 9.18 -5.54 14.62
C SER A 136 9.29 -5.68 16.13
N GLU A 137 10.50 -5.92 16.65
CA GLU A 137 10.76 -6.09 18.09
C GLU A 137 9.83 -7.14 18.73
N ASN A 138 9.63 -8.26 18.03
CA ASN A 138 8.73 -9.38 18.40
C ASN A 138 7.22 -9.09 18.37
N TYR A 139 6.78 -7.99 17.75
CA TYR A 139 5.36 -7.74 17.54
C TYR A 139 4.75 -8.74 16.56
N TYR A 140 5.30 -8.79 15.33
CA TYR A 140 4.81 -9.68 14.28
C TYR A 140 5.33 -11.10 14.44
N ARG A 141 4.52 -12.05 13.95
CA ARG A 141 4.82 -13.47 13.89
C ARG A 141 4.52 -14.00 12.50
N SER A 142 5.11 -15.15 12.16
CA SER A 142 4.77 -15.85 10.92
C SER A 142 3.25 -16.08 10.83
N GLY A 143 2.64 -15.68 9.72
CA GLY A 143 1.18 -15.66 9.53
C GLY A 143 0.52 -14.31 9.77
N ASP A 144 1.23 -13.32 10.33
CA ASP A 144 0.73 -11.96 10.45
C ASP A 144 0.86 -11.21 9.12
N TYR A 145 0.05 -10.17 8.97
CA TYR A 145 -0.03 -9.36 7.76
C TYR A 145 0.41 -7.92 8.05
N ILE A 146 1.20 -7.34 7.15
CA ILE A 146 1.78 -5.98 7.28
C ILE A 146 1.57 -5.19 5.97
N GLY A 147 1.30 -3.90 6.08
CA GLY A 147 1.29 -2.96 4.95
C GLY A 147 2.67 -2.85 4.30
N LYS A 148 2.73 -3.08 2.98
CA LYS A 148 3.98 -3.14 2.21
C LYS A 148 4.27 -1.88 1.40
N SER A 149 3.26 -1.13 1.04
CA SER A 149 3.37 0.09 0.24
C SER A 149 2.25 1.07 0.57
N GLY A 150 2.30 2.26 -0.03
CA GLY A 150 1.25 3.27 0.06
C GLY A 150 0.90 3.67 1.50
N LEU A 151 -0.36 4.08 1.69
CA LEU A 151 -0.91 4.41 3.00
C LEU A 151 -0.88 3.23 3.96
N GLU A 152 -1.08 1.99 3.49
CA GLU A 152 -1.02 0.79 4.33
C GLU A 152 0.31 0.66 5.06
N ARG A 153 1.43 0.96 4.38
CA ARG A 153 2.76 0.95 5.01
C ARG A 153 3.01 2.20 5.85
N SER A 154 2.67 3.38 5.32
CA SER A 154 2.96 4.64 6.01
C SER A 154 2.23 4.78 7.34
N TYR A 155 1.02 4.24 7.43
CA TYR A 155 0.18 4.28 8.63
C TYR A 155 -0.01 2.90 9.26
N GLU A 156 0.93 1.97 9.06
CA GLU A 156 0.81 0.58 9.54
C GLU A 156 0.51 0.51 11.03
N GLU A 157 1.19 1.29 11.87
CA GLU A 157 1.04 1.25 13.33
C GLU A 157 -0.36 1.69 13.79
N VAL A 158 -0.92 2.69 13.11
CA VAL A 158 -2.26 3.23 13.36
C VAL A 158 -3.34 2.28 12.82
N LEU A 159 -3.13 1.76 11.61
CA LEU A 159 -4.09 0.91 10.91
C LEU A 159 -4.16 -0.51 11.46
N ARG A 160 -3.07 -1.07 12.01
CA ARG A 160 -3.03 -2.49 12.38
C ARG A 160 -3.78 -2.84 13.66
N GLY A 161 -4.01 -1.87 14.54
CA GLY A 161 -4.59 -2.10 15.87
C GLY A 161 -3.70 -2.97 16.76
N GLU A 162 -4.26 -3.49 17.85
CA GLU A 162 -3.53 -4.30 18.82
C GLU A 162 -4.08 -5.73 18.90
N ARG A 163 -3.17 -6.71 18.87
CA ARG A 163 -3.54 -8.12 18.93
C ARG A 163 -3.99 -8.53 20.32
N GLY A 164 -5.16 -9.13 20.38
CA GLY A 164 -5.66 -9.77 21.60
C GLY A 164 -5.08 -11.16 21.81
N VAL A 165 -5.04 -11.60 23.06
CA VAL A 165 -4.59 -12.93 23.46
C VAL A 165 -5.63 -13.51 24.42
N VAL A 166 -6.15 -14.68 24.10
CA VAL A 166 -6.96 -15.49 25.03
C VAL A 166 -6.12 -16.69 25.46
N ASN A 167 -5.94 -16.86 26.75
CA ASN A 167 -5.25 -18.00 27.34
C ASN A 167 -6.29 -19.06 27.64
N THR A 168 -6.30 -20.17 26.90
CA THR A 168 -7.29 -21.23 27.08
C THR A 168 -6.65 -22.43 27.75
N ILE A 169 -7.33 -22.96 28.77
CA ILE A 169 -6.97 -24.22 29.45
C ILE A 169 -7.48 -25.37 28.59
N TYR A 170 -6.64 -26.38 28.39
CA TYR A 170 -6.99 -27.61 27.69
C TYR A 170 -6.78 -28.82 28.60
N ASP A 171 -7.72 -29.76 28.59
CA ASP A 171 -7.54 -31.03 29.30
C ASP A 171 -6.57 -31.98 28.57
N VAL A 172 -6.33 -33.16 29.16
CA VAL A 172 -5.47 -34.22 28.59
C VAL A 172 -5.98 -34.77 27.25
N HIS A 173 -7.21 -34.45 26.87
CA HIS A 173 -7.85 -34.80 25.60
C HIS A 173 -7.92 -33.60 24.63
N ASN A 174 -7.23 -32.49 24.92
CA ASN A 174 -7.25 -31.24 24.15
C ASN A 174 -8.66 -30.64 23.98
N VAL A 175 -9.55 -30.83 24.95
CA VAL A 175 -10.83 -30.13 25.00
C VAL A 175 -10.64 -28.77 25.72
N PRO A 176 -11.10 -27.65 25.14
CA PRO A 176 -10.99 -26.34 25.79
C PRO A 176 -11.91 -26.29 27.01
N GLN A 177 -11.34 -26.00 28.17
CA GLN A 177 -12.02 -25.92 29.48
C GLN A 177 -12.36 -24.47 29.89
N GLY A 178 -12.13 -23.50 28.99
CA GLY A 178 -12.40 -22.07 29.22
C GLY A 178 -11.13 -21.22 29.35
N SER A 179 -11.31 -19.93 29.63
CA SER A 179 -10.19 -18.99 29.81
C SER A 179 -9.45 -19.28 31.11
N TYR A 180 -8.13 -19.20 31.06
CA TYR A 180 -7.26 -19.39 32.21
C TYR A 180 -7.46 -18.27 33.23
N ALA A 181 -7.59 -18.66 34.51
CA ALA A 181 -7.84 -17.76 35.63
C ALA A 181 -9.00 -16.78 35.36
N ASP A 182 -10.11 -17.31 34.82
CA ASP A 182 -11.33 -16.55 34.46
C ASP A 182 -11.05 -15.35 33.54
N GLY A 183 -10.02 -15.45 32.68
CA GLY A 183 -9.67 -14.41 31.73
C GLY A 183 -8.83 -13.27 32.31
N LYS A 184 -8.34 -13.37 33.55
CA LYS A 184 -7.47 -12.35 34.19
C LYS A 184 -6.23 -11.97 33.36
N TYR A 185 -5.74 -12.90 32.55
CA TYR A 185 -4.56 -12.70 31.70
C TYR A 185 -4.91 -12.52 30.22
N ASP A 186 -6.20 -12.44 29.89
CA ASP A 186 -6.65 -12.23 28.53
C ASP A 186 -6.52 -10.75 28.15
N ILE A 187 -6.04 -10.51 26.94
CA ILE A 187 -5.88 -9.18 26.36
C ILE A 187 -6.90 -9.07 25.23
N ASN A 188 -7.78 -8.07 25.28
CA ASN A 188 -8.73 -7.85 24.20
C ASN A 188 -8.02 -7.30 22.97
N ALA A 189 -8.48 -7.71 21.78
CA ALA A 189 -8.00 -7.13 20.54
C ALA A 189 -8.60 -5.72 20.38
N VAL A 190 -7.77 -4.75 20.01
CA VAL A 190 -8.19 -3.38 19.74
C VAL A 190 -8.14 -3.17 18.23
N SER A 191 -9.28 -2.81 17.63
CA SER A 191 -9.34 -2.51 16.19
C SER A 191 -8.41 -1.35 15.85
N GLY A 192 -7.81 -1.39 14.65
CA GLY A 192 -7.04 -0.26 14.15
C GLY A 192 -7.89 1.00 14.00
N GLU A 193 -7.24 2.16 14.12
CA GLU A 193 -7.90 3.45 14.02
C GLU A 193 -8.26 3.78 12.57
N ARG A 194 -9.39 4.47 12.38
CA ARG A 194 -9.84 4.92 11.05
C ARG A 194 -8.95 6.05 10.57
N LEU A 195 -8.50 5.98 9.33
CA LEU A 195 -7.75 7.05 8.66
C LEU A 195 -8.71 7.85 7.78
N ILE A 196 -8.80 9.16 8.01
CA ILE A 196 -9.48 10.08 7.09
C ILE A 196 -8.41 10.69 6.19
N SER A 197 -8.52 10.47 4.89
CA SER A 197 -7.58 11.00 3.90
C SER A 197 -8.10 12.28 3.26
N GLY A 198 -7.20 13.11 2.71
CA GLY A 198 -7.59 14.28 1.90
C GLY A 198 -8.12 13.91 0.50
N ILE A 199 -8.10 12.62 0.16
CA ILE A 199 -8.45 12.13 -1.17
C ILE A 199 -9.95 12.32 -1.40
N ASP A 200 -10.30 12.78 -2.59
CA ASP A 200 -11.65 12.68 -3.14
C ASP A 200 -11.66 11.52 -4.13
N ILE A 201 -12.44 10.46 -3.82
CA ILE A 201 -12.43 9.25 -4.62
C ILE A 201 -13.00 9.45 -6.03
N GLN A 202 -13.88 10.45 -6.23
CA GLN A 202 -14.41 10.79 -7.54
C GLN A 202 -13.35 11.49 -8.39
N VAL A 203 -12.57 12.39 -7.79
CA VAL A 203 -11.44 13.04 -8.48
C VAL A 203 -10.33 12.03 -8.78
N GLN A 204 -10.06 11.09 -7.86
CA GLN A 204 -9.14 9.97 -8.10
C GLN A 204 -9.60 9.13 -9.29
N ARG A 205 -10.90 8.75 -9.34
CA ARG A 205 -11.50 8.00 -10.45
C ARG A 205 -11.30 8.70 -11.78
N LEU A 206 -11.69 9.98 -11.85
CA LEU A 206 -11.54 10.78 -13.06
C LEU A 206 -10.08 10.85 -13.51
N GLY A 207 -9.14 11.04 -12.57
CA GLY A 207 -7.72 11.07 -12.88
C GLY A 207 -7.20 9.74 -13.47
N GLU A 208 -7.62 8.60 -12.92
CA GLU A 208 -7.28 7.27 -13.44
C GLU A 208 -7.88 7.03 -14.84
N GLU A 209 -9.13 7.43 -15.06
CA GLU A 209 -9.80 7.35 -16.36
C GLU A 209 -9.08 8.20 -17.44
N LEU A 210 -8.72 9.44 -17.11
CA LEU A 210 -7.97 10.33 -18.01
C LEU A 210 -6.58 9.80 -18.37
N MET A 211 -6.00 8.98 -17.50
CA MET A 211 -4.68 8.39 -17.66
C MET A 211 -4.70 6.98 -18.28
N LYS A 212 -5.87 6.44 -18.62
CA LYS A 212 -5.98 5.15 -19.30
C LYS A 212 -5.12 5.12 -20.57
N ASN A 213 -4.30 4.07 -20.70
CA ASN A 213 -3.32 3.89 -21.78
C ASN A 213 -2.24 4.97 -21.89
N LYS A 214 -1.99 5.74 -20.82
CA LYS A 214 -0.93 6.75 -20.74
C LYS A 214 0.06 6.41 -19.64
N VAL A 215 1.30 6.86 -19.79
CA VAL A 215 2.34 6.75 -18.77
C VAL A 215 2.56 8.12 -18.14
N GLY A 216 2.44 8.23 -16.83
CA GLY A 216 2.64 9.50 -16.13
C GLY A 216 2.01 9.52 -14.75
N ALA A 217 1.80 10.71 -14.21
CA ALA A 217 1.16 10.92 -12.92
C ALA A 217 0.29 12.18 -12.94
N ILE A 218 -0.71 12.21 -12.06
CA ILE A 218 -1.51 13.39 -11.75
C ILE A 218 -1.48 13.58 -10.24
N VAL A 219 -1.21 14.81 -9.79
CA VAL A 219 -1.36 15.21 -8.39
C VAL A 219 -2.26 16.43 -8.37
N ALA A 220 -3.40 16.32 -7.68
CA ALA A 220 -4.28 17.44 -7.39
C ALA A 220 -4.14 17.79 -5.91
N ILE A 221 -3.88 19.06 -5.62
CA ILE A 221 -3.67 19.59 -4.27
C ILE A 221 -4.64 20.74 -4.02
N GLU A 222 -5.16 20.81 -2.80
CA GLU A 222 -5.84 22.01 -2.30
C GLU A 222 -4.77 23.00 -1.80
N PRO A 223 -4.52 24.12 -2.49
CA PRO A 223 -3.40 25.00 -2.15
C PRO A 223 -3.53 25.65 -0.76
N SER A 224 -4.76 25.87 -0.28
CA SER A 224 -5.00 26.54 1.00
C SER A 224 -4.67 25.65 2.21
N SER A 225 -4.87 24.34 2.11
CA SER A 225 -4.63 23.37 3.20
C SER A 225 -3.41 22.47 2.96
N GLY A 226 -2.95 22.35 1.71
CA GLY A 226 -1.96 21.37 1.31
C GLY A 226 -2.52 19.95 1.17
N GLU A 227 -3.84 19.74 1.32
CA GLU A 227 -4.45 18.42 1.18
C GLU A 227 -4.25 17.85 -0.23
N ILE A 228 -3.85 16.58 -0.30
CA ILE A 228 -3.80 15.84 -1.57
C ILE A 228 -5.20 15.32 -1.88
N ILE A 229 -5.81 15.86 -2.93
CA ILE A 229 -7.16 15.52 -3.39
C ILE A 229 -7.15 14.27 -4.27
N SER A 230 -6.10 14.11 -5.08
CA SER A 230 -5.93 12.94 -5.95
C SER A 230 -4.44 12.73 -6.23
N MET A 231 -4.02 11.47 -6.23
CA MET A 231 -2.66 11.06 -6.53
C MET A 231 -2.68 9.83 -7.42
N VAL A 232 -2.61 10.07 -8.72
CA VAL A 232 -2.67 9.04 -9.76
C VAL A 232 -1.27 8.75 -10.26
N SER A 233 -0.95 7.47 -10.40
CA SER A 233 0.23 6.99 -11.12
C SER A 233 -0.23 5.98 -12.16
N SER A 234 0.19 6.20 -13.41
CA SER A 234 -0.24 5.40 -14.56
C SER A 234 0.94 4.82 -15.35
N PRO A 235 0.86 3.55 -15.78
CA PRO A 235 -0.21 2.60 -15.48
C PRO A 235 -0.30 2.28 -13.98
N GLY A 236 -1.53 2.08 -13.50
CA GLY A 236 -1.82 1.59 -12.15
C GLY A 236 -2.24 0.12 -12.17
N TYR A 237 -2.80 -0.35 -11.06
CA TYR A 237 -3.39 -1.69 -10.94
C TYR A 237 -4.60 -1.66 -10.01
N ASP A 238 -5.51 -2.63 -10.20
CA ASP A 238 -6.62 -2.84 -9.26
C ASP A 238 -6.07 -3.41 -7.94
N PRO A 239 -6.21 -2.70 -6.80
CA PRO A 239 -5.72 -3.18 -5.51
C PRO A 239 -6.30 -4.52 -5.06
N ASN A 240 -7.51 -4.88 -5.50
CA ASN A 240 -8.13 -6.16 -5.16
C ASN A 240 -7.34 -7.35 -5.75
N LEU A 241 -6.53 -7.16 -6.80
CA LEU A 241 -5.63 -8.20 -7.33
C LEU A 241 -4.51 -8.56 -6.35
N LEU A 242 -4.15 -7.66 -5.43
CA LEU A 242 -3.14 -7.92 -4.41
C LEU A 242 -3.75 -8.31 -3.06
N VAL A 243 -4.98 -8.81 -3.08
CA VAL A 243 -5.69 -9.37 -1.93
C VAL A 243 -5.92 -10.86 -2.16
N GLY A 244 -5.97 -11.64 -1.08
CA GLY A 244 -6.43 -13.02 -1.17
C GLY A 244 -5.35 -14.02 -1.56
N LYS A 245 -5.80 -15.22 -1.96
CA LYS A 245 -4.95 -16.39 -2.23
C LYS A 245 -4.04 -16.21 -3.44
N ASP A 246 -4.51 -15.52 -4.48
CA ASP A 246 -3.80 -15.35 -5.75
C ASP A 246 -2.90 -14.11 -5.79
N GLN A 247 -2.82 -13.37 -4.68
CA GLN A 247 -1.97 -12.18 -4.53
C GLN A 247 -0.54 -12.41 -5.05
N GLY A 248 0.05 -13.59 -4.77
CA GLY A 248 1.41 -13.90 -5.17
C GLY A 248 1.61 -13.96 -6.68
N ASN A 249 0.66 -14.54 -7.42
CA ASN A 249 0.71 -14.66 -8.87
C ASN A 249 0.49 -13.30 -9.52
N HIS A 250 -0.55 -12.57 -9.10
CA HIS A 250 -0.83 -11.22 -9.60
C HIS A 250 0.32 -10.24 -9.33
N TYR A 251 1.00 -10.37 -8.18
CA TYR A 251 2.18 -9.58 -7.90
C TYR A 251 3.30 -9.82 -8.93
N MET A 252 3.52 -11.07 -9.34
CA MET A 252 4.52 -11.40 -10.37
C MET A 252 4.13 -10.81 -11.73
N ASP A 253 2.85 -10.84 -12.09
CA ASP A 253 2.35 -10.21 -13.32
C ASP A 253 2.61 -8.69 -13.35
N LEU A 254 2.39 -8.01 -12.21
CA LEU A 254 2.65 -6.57 -12.08
C LEU A 254 4.14 -6.23 -12.23
N ILE A 255 5.02 -7.05 -11.66
CA ILE A 255 6.48 -6.84 -11.75
C ILE A 255 7.01 -7.17 -13.15
N GLY A 256 6.44 -8.19 -13.81
CA GLY A 256 6.81 -8.58 -15.17
C GLY A 256 6.35 -7.60 -16.25
N ASN A 257 5.44 -6.69 -15.94
CA ASN A 257 4.90 -5.74 -16.92
C ASN A 257 5.92 -4.65 -17.30
N PRO A 258 6.23 -4.48 -18.61
CA PRO A 258 7.26 -3.53 -19.07
C PRO A 258 6.92 -2.07 -18.75
N TYR A 259 5.64 -1.74 -18.56
CA TYR A 259 5.19 -0.40 -18.20
C TYR A 259 5.23 -0.12 -16.69
N ARG A 260 5.67 -1.07 -15.87
CA ARG A 260 5.89 -0.91 -14.42
C ARG A 260 4.68 -0.30 -13.69
N PRO A 261 3.53 -1.01 -13.64
CA PRO A 261 2.33 -0.56 -12.95
C PRO A 261 2.49 -0.47 -11.42
N SER A 262 3.54 -1.11 -10.87
CA SER A 262 3.89 -1.04 -9.45
C SER A 262 4.76 0.17 -9.07
N TYR A 263 5.14 1.02 -10.04
CA TYR A 263 6.03 2.16 -9.82
C TYR A 263 5.23 3.45 -9.50
N PRO A 264 5.37 4.03 -8.29
CA PRO A 264 4.60 5.20 -7.85
C PRO A 264 5.17 6.50 -8.44
N ARG A 265 4.86 6.76 -9.71
CA ARG A 265 5.36 7.89 -10.50
C ARG A 265 5.12 9.27 -9.88
N ALA A 266 4.01 9.44 -9.16
CA ALA A 266 3.67 10.72 -8.53
C ALA A 266 4.71 11.18 -7.49
N ILE A 267 5.39 10.23 -6.82
CA ILE A 267 6.32 10.53 -5.73
C ILE A 267 7.76 10.06 -6.00
N GLN A 268 7.95 9.05 -6.85
CA GLN A 268 9.27 8.50 -7.18
C GLN A 268 9.72 8.85 -8.60
N GLY A 269 8.82 9.36 -9.44
CA GLY A 269 9.12 9.70 -10.83
C GLY A 269 10.13 10.86 -10.90
N TYR A 270 11.29 10.58 -11.47
CA TYR A 270 12.30 11.60 -11.72
C TYR A 270 12.24 12.06 -13.17
N TYR A 271 11.74 13.27 -13.38
CA TYR A 271 11.60 13.88 -14.69
C TYR A 271 12.23 15.27 -14.69
N PRO A 272 12.87 15.71 -15.79
CA PRO A 272 13.19 17.11 -15.96
C PRO A 272 11.90 17.94 -15.82
N PRO A 273 11.80 18.93 -14.91
CA PRO A 273 10.57 19.69 -14.69
C PRO A 273 10.18 20.55 -15.91
N GLY A 274 11.14 20.79 -16.80
CA GLY A 274 10.93 21.53 -18.03
C GLY A 274 10.38 22.93 -17.76
N SER A 275 9.46 23.38 -18.62
CA SER A 275 8.91 24.73 -18.54
C SER A 275 8.03 24.98 -17.32
N ALA A 276 7.58 23.95 -16.61
CA ALA A 276 6.81 24.11 -15.37
C ALA A 276 7.62 24.78 -14.25
N PHE A 277 8.96 24.80 -14.34
CA PHE A 277 9.83 25.45 -13.36
C PHE A 277 9.94 26.97 -13.54
N LYS A 278 9.63 27.49 -14.74
CA LYS A 278 9.80 28.90 -15.12
C LYS A 278 9.09 29.91 -14.18
N PRO A 279 7.85 29.66 -13.70
CA PRO A 279 7.23 30.56 -12.72
C PRO A 279 8.04 30.68 -11.40
N ILE A 280 8.72 29.61 -10.98
CA ILE A 280 9.58 29.62 -9.79
C ILE A 280 10.84 30.47 -10.08
N ASP A 281 11.48 30.29 -11.24
CA ASP A 281 12.61 31.13 -11.66
C ASP A 281 12.25 32.62 -11.69
N ALA A 282 11.06 32.94 -12.21
CA ALA A 282 10.53 34.30 -12.21
C ALA A 282 10.38 34.85 -10.79
N LEU A 283 9.79 34.08 -9.88
CA LEU A 283 9.57 34.48 -8.49
C LEU A 283 10.90 34.76 -7.78
N ILE A 284 11.89 33.87 -7.94
CA ILE A 284 13.24 34.06 -7.38
C ILE A 284 13.89 35.30 -8.01
N GLY A 285 13.78 35.47 -9.33
CA GLY A 285 14.30 36.63 -10.04
C GLY A 285 13.76 37.98 -9.51
N LEU A 286 12.45 38.03 -9.24
CA LEU A 286 11.79 39.20 -8.65
C LEU A 286 12.24 39.43 -7.21
N GLN A 287 12.29 38.37 -6.39
CA GLN A 287 12.70 38.45 -4.99
C GLN A 287 14.16 38.89 -4.85
N GLU A 288 15.05 38.39 -5.70
CA GLU A 288 16.45 38.77 -5.72
C GLU A 288 16.70 40.15 -6.34
N GLY A 289 15.66 40.79 -6.89
CA GLY A 289 15.73 42.11 -7.51
C GLY A 289 16.55 42.14 -8.81
N VAL A 290 16.80 40.98 -9.44
CA VAL A 290 17.57 40.92 -10.69
C VAL A 290 16.72 41.22 -11.93
N ILE A 291 15.40 41.11 -11.78
CA ILE A 291 14.37 41.50 -12.74
C ILE A 291 13.21 42.19 -12.02
N ASP A 292 12.38 42.90 -12.77
CA ASP A 292 11.08 43.45 -12.38
C ASP A 292 10.01 43.03 -13.41
N PRO A 293 8.71 43.29 -13.19
CA PRO A 293 7.64 42.92 -14.14
C PRO A 293 7.78 43.53 -15.55
N ASN A 294 8.51 44.63 -15.68
CA ASN A 294 8.72 45.36 -16.94
C ASN A 294 10.03 44.98 -17.64
N THR A 295 10.90 44.20 -16.98
CA THR A 295 12.18 43.80 -17.53
C THR A 295 11.98 42.98 -18.80
N THR A 296 12.57 43.47 -19.89
CA THR A 296 12.50 42.86 -21.22
C THR A 296 13.82 42.24 -21.65
N PHE A 297 13.75 41.11 -22.36
CA PHE A 297 14.88 40.56 -23.10
C PHE A 297 14.53 40.38 -24.57
N PHE A 298 15.53 40.42 -25.46
CA PHE A 298 15.33 40.13 -26.87
C PHE A 298 15.48 38.62 -27.13
N CYS A 299 14.45 38.00 -27.72
CA CYS A 299 14.41 36.58 -28.06
C CYS A 299 14.46 36.36 -29.58
N PRO A 300 15.64 36.04 -30.15
CA PRO A 300 15.82 35.75 -31.57
C PRO A 300 15.71 34.24 -31.91
N HIS A 301 14.80 33.48 -31.26
CA HIS A 301 14.74 32.00 -31.29
C HIS A 301 15.80 31.24 -30.48
N TYR A 302 16.74 31.91 -29.83
CA TYR A 302 17.74 31.22 -29.02
C TYR A 302 18.32 32.12 -27.93
N TYR A 303 19.00 31.49 -26.99
CA TYR A 303 19.92 32.12 -26.05
C TYR A 303 21.32 31.57 -26.29
N GLN A 304 22.32 32.45 -26.32
CA GLN A 304 23.72 32.08 -26.55
C GLN A 304 24.45 31.97 -25.21
N ALA A 305 24.76 30.74 -24.79
CA ALA A 305 25.53 30.42 -23.60
C ALA A 305 26.98 30.06 -24.02
N GLY A 306 27.88 31.05 -24.06
CA GLY A 306 29.23 30.86 -24.61
C GLY A 306 29.16 30.38 -26.06
N ASN A 307 29.67 29.19 -26.36
CA ASN A 307 29.60 28.58 -27.70
C ASN A 307 28.33 27.74 -27.94
N ARG A 308 27.47 27.57 -26.93
CA ARG A 308 26.27 26.74 -27.03
C ARG A 308 25.01 27.57 -27.25
N ARG A 309 24.19 27.19 -28.24
CA ARG A 309 22.86 27.76 -28.47
C ARG A 309 21.79 26.94 -27.75
N ILE A 310 21.05 27.58 -26.87
CA ILE A 310 19.83 27.04 -26.26
C ILE A 310 18.65 27.51 -27.11
N LYS A 311 17.96 26.59 -27.78
CA LYS A 311 16.85 26.93 -28.67
C LYS A 311 15.62 27.38 -27.87
N CYS A 312 14.89 28.33 -28.43
CA CYS A 312 13.55 28.72 -28.04
C CYS A 312 12.59 28.37 -29.17
N GLU A 313 11.43 27.80 -28.82
CA GLU A 313 10.41 27.42 -29.81
C GLU A 313 9.91 28.63 -30.62
N HIS A 314 9.94 29.82 -30.01
CA HIS A 314 9.35 31.02 -30.58
C HIS A 314 10.40 32.10 -30.89
N PHE A 315 10.09 32.92 -31.91
CA PHE A 315 10.62 34.28 -32.01
C PHE A 315 9.67 35.20 -31.26
N ASP A 316 10.17 35.87 -30.23
CA ASP A 316 9.32 36.74 -29.41
C ASP A 316 9.71 38.22 -29.48
N GLY A 317 10.83 38.54 -30.14
CA GLY A 317 11.38 39.89 -30.14
C GLY A 317 11.68 40.37 -28.73
N SER A 318 11.42 41.64 -28.43
CA SER A 318 11.46 42.14 -27.06
C SER A 318 10.28 41.58 -26.26
N ILE A 319 10.56 40.79 -25.23
CA ILE A 319 9.56 40.09 -24.43
C ILE A 319 9.73 40.40 -22.94
N SER A 320 8.63 40.82 -22.29
CA SER A 320 8.55 41.10 -20.85
C SER A 320 8.25 39.84 -20.04
N LEU A 321 8.36 39.93 -18.70
CA LEU A 321 8.10 38.80 -17.80
C LEU A 321 6.75 38.11 -18.04
N ARG A 322 5.66 38.90 -18.08
CA ARG A 322 4.30 38.39 -18.26
C ARG A 322 4.17 37.57 -19.55
N LYS A 323 4.68 38.12 -20.65
CA LYS A 323 4.63 37.45 -21.96
C LYS A 323 5.62 36.27 -22.01
N GLY A 324 6.76 36.38 -21.33
CA GLY A 324 7.77 35.33 -21.18
C GLY A 324 7.20 34.07 -20.53
N ILE A 325 6.47 34.23 -19.42
CA ILE A 325 5.72 33.14 -18.77
C ILE A 325 4.67 32.57 -19.73
N ALA A 326 3.80 33.43 -20.28
CA ALA A 326 2.67 33.00 -21.12
C ALA A 326 3.09 32.22 -22.38
N ARG A 327 4.24 32.57 -22.96
CA ARG A 327 4.78 31.92 -24.17
C ARG A 327 5.86 30.89 -23.87
N SER A 328 6.12 30.63 -22.59
CA SER A 328 7.16 29.70 -22.15
C SER A 328 8.51 29.98 -22.84
N CYS A 329 8.93 31.25 -22.89
CA CYS A 329 10.10 31.67 -23.67
C CYS A 329 11.43 31.20 -23.03
N ASN A 330 12.12 30.23 -23.63
CA ASN A 330 13.39 29.72 -23.11
C ASN A 330 14.45 30.83 -22.98
N THR A 331 14.54 31.72 -23.96
CA THR A 331 15.53 32.80 -23.94
C THR A 331 15.34 33.74 -22.76
N TYR A 332 14.09 34.12 -22.45
CA TYR A 332 13.78 34.98 -21.31
C TYR A 332 14.29 34.35 -20.00
N PHE A 333 13.95 33.08 -19.76
CA PHE A 333 14.33 32.40 -18.52
C PHE A 333 15.83 32.06 -18.45
N CYS A 334 16.51 31.88 -19.59
CA CYS A 334 17.98 31.78 -19.60
C CYS A 334 18.63 33.11 -19.16
N TYR A 335 18.11 34.26 -19.58
CA TYR A 335 18.59 35.56 -19.10
C TYR A 335 18.29 35.77 -17.62
N VAL A 336 17.10 35.35 -17.13
CA VAL A 336 16.78 35.38 -15.69
C VAL A 336 17.80 34.55 -14.91
N PHE A 337 18.03 33.31 -15.32
CA PHE A 337 19.03 32.43 -14.69
C PHE A 337 20.43 33.05 -14.73
N GLN A 338 20.87 33.59 -15.87
CA GLN A 338 22.16 34.26 -16.01
C GLN A 338 22.28 35.43 -15.02
N LYS A 339 21.26 36.28 -14.91
CA LYS A 339 21.27 37.40 -13.97
C LYS A 339 21.29 36.93 -12.52
N LEU A 340 20.55 35.88 -12.19
CA LEU A 340 20.57 35.28 -10.85
C LEU A 340 21.97 34.82 -10.46
N ILE A 341 22.62 34.02 -11.31
CA ILE A 341 23.96 33.50 -11.00
C ILE A 341 25.04 34.60 -11.01
N THR A 342 24.88 35.65 -11.81
CA THR A 342 25.87 36.73 -11.94
C THR A 342 25.64 37.93 -11.02
N LYS A 343 24.59 37.92 -10.17
CA LYS A 343 24.21 39.02 -9.27
C LYS A 343 25.37 39.56 -8.43
N ASN A 344 26.25 38.68 -7.94
CA ASN A 344 27.39 39.04 -7.07
C ASN A 344 28.73 39.17 -7.83
N GLY A 345 28.67 39.33 -9.15
CA GLY A 345 29.83 39.41 -10.04
C GLY A 345 30.36 38.04 -10.49
N MET A 346 30.83 37.97 -11.73
CA MET A 346 31.30 36.71 -12.36
C MET A 346 32.54 36.09 -11.68
N LYS A 347 33.38 36.91 -11.02
CA LYS A 347 34.62 36.44 -10.35
C LYS A 347 34.35 35.61 -9.08
N ASN A 348 33.16 35.72 -8.51
CA ASN A 348 32.79 35.06 -7.25
C ASN A 348 31.98 33.76 -7.46
N GLN A 349 31.87 33.29 -8.71
CA GLN A 349 31.18 32.04 -9.02
C GLN A 349 32.10 30.84 -8.75
N ARG A 350 31.58 29.80 -8.09
CA ARG A 350 32.28 28.51 -7.99
C ARG A 350 32.57 28.00 -9.40
N GLN A 351 33.83 27.62 -9.67
CA GLN A 351 34.15 26.82 -10.84
C GLN A 351 33.41 25.49 -10.70
N THR A 352 32.42 25.26 -11.56
CA THR A 352 31.65 24.02 -11.65
C THR A 352 32.34 23.01 -12.53
#